data_AF-A0A552FGM3-F1
#
_entry.id   AF-A0A552FGM3-F1
#
_cell.length_a   1.000
_cell.length_b   1.000
_cell.length_c   1.000
_cell.angle_alpha   90.00
_cell.angle_beta   90.00
_cell.angle_gamma   90.00
#
_symmetry.space_group_name_H-M   'P 1'
#
loop_
_entity.id
_entity.type
_entity.pdbx_description
1 polymer ?
#
loop_
_entity_poly.entity_id
_entity_poly.type
_entity_poly.pdbx_seq_one_letter_code
_entity_poly.pdbx_strand_id
1 'polypeptide(L)'
;MTRFPLTGRYSSLCVLLTLFWLSGQSLPVRAEKIYSPVPLILNKEINDTLTDKDIPTGEGGFARDYTVDLDKDDQVAIDLKSENFDGVLILLAADGSTVAENDDGPDGGTNALLFARITESGKYIIRVRAFGETGGGKFTLKLTRLRAVEGKN
;
A
#
# COMPACT_ATOMS: atom_id res chain seq x y z
N MET A 1 -11.51 -60.15 -48.12
CA MET A 1 -12.51 -59.05 -48.08
C MET A 1 -11.80 -57.88 -47.42
N THR A 2 -11.56 -56.71 -48.00
CA THR A 2 -12.16 -56.00 -49.14
C THR A 2 -11.21 -54.86 -49.56
N ARG A 3 -10.99 -54.73 -50.89
CA ARG A 3 -10.64 -53.51 -51.69
C ARG A 3 -9.24 -52.83 -51.58
N PHE A 4 -8.34 -53.24 -52.49
CA PHE A 4 -7.66 -52.50 -53.59
C PHE A 4 -8.13 -51.05 -53.92
N PRO A 5 -7.42 -50.25 -54.79
CA PRO A 5 -6.04 -49.71 -54.80
C PRO A 5 -6.02 -48.26 -55.41
N LEU A 6 -4.96 -47.89 -56.17
CA LEU A 6 -4.83 -46.79 -57.17
C LEU A 6 -4.06 -45.54 -56.68
N THR A 7 -2.77 -45.38 -57.02
CA THR A 7 -2.14 -44.98 -58.31
C THR A 7 -2.33 -43.51 -58.70
N GLY A 8 -1.23 -42.85 -59.08
CA GLY A 8 -1.20 -41.57 -59.81
C GLY A 8 -0.24 -40.57 -59.15
N ARG A 9 1.08 -40.58 -59.38
CA ARG A 9 1.86 -40.27 -60.61
C ARG A 9 1.93 -38.75 -60.86
N TYR A 10 3.16 -38.30 -61.18
CA TYR A 10 3.56 -36.97 -61.70
C TYR A 10 3.57 -35.82 -60.68
N SER A 11 4.38 -34.77 -60.77
CA SER A 11 5.58 -34.39 -61.52
C SER A 11 5.91 -32.98 -61.02
N SER A 12 7.15 -32.55 -61.18
CA SER A 12 7.58 -31.14 -61.24
C SER A 12 7.59 -30.33 -59.94
N LEU A 13 8.82 -30.22 -59.43
CA LEU A 13 9.48 -29.01 -58.94
C LEU A 13 8.69 -27.70 -59.12
N CYS A 14 8.32 -27.06 -58.00
CA CYS A 14 8.08 -25.62 -57.91
C CYS A 14 8.48 -25.15 -56.50
N VAL A 15 9.49 -24.28 -56.46
CA VAL A 15 9.96 -23.58 -55.26
C VAL A 15 8.87 -22.63 -54.78
N LEU A 16 8.43 -22.75 -53.53
CA LEU A 16 7.70 -21.68 -52.84
C LEU A 16 8.49 -21.23 -51.61
N LEU A 17 9.02 -20.02 -51.72
CA LEU A 17 9.65 -19.26 -50.66
C LEU A 17 8.53 -18.71 -49.75
N THR A 18 8.39 -19.20 -48.52
CA THR A 18 7.50 -18.59 -47.52
C THR A 18 8.32 -17.80 -46.51
N LEU A 19 8.40 -16.47 -46.70
CA LEU A 19 8.83 -15.53 -45.67
C LEU A 19 7.73 -15.45 -44.61
N PHE A 20 7.91 -16.18 -43.51
CA PHE A 20 7.04 -16.11 -42.34
C PHE A 20 7.35 -14.81 -41.59
N TRP A 21 6.54 -13.77 -41.80
CA TRP A 21 6.61 -12.54 -41.02
C TRP A 21 6.15 -12.85 -39.58
N LEU A 22 7.11 -13.04 -38.68
CA LEU A 22 6.85 -13.18 -37.26
C LEU A 22 6.54 -11.79 -36.69
N SER A 23 5.27 -11.40 -36.74
CA SER A 23 4.80 -10.21 -36.02
C SER A 23 4.92 -10.48 -34.52
N GLY A 24 5.97 -9.91 -33.91
CA GLY A 24 6.12 -9.87 -32.47
C GLY A 24 5.05 -8.97 -31.86
N GLN A 25 3.88 -9.53 -31.56
CA GLN A 25 2.90 -8.84 -30.73
C GLN A 25 3.39 -8.92 -29.28
N SER A 26 3.95 -7.81 -28.78
CA SER A 26 4.16 -7.64 -27.34
C SER A 26 2.80 -7.60 -26.66
N LEU A 27 2.50 -8.57 -25.81
CA LEU A 27 1.37 -8.45 -24.89
C LEU A 27 1.66 -7.29 -23.93
N PRO A 28 0.69 -6.40 -23.65
CA PRO A 28 0.87 -5.41 -22.61
C PRO A 28 1.01 -6.13 -21.26
N VAL A 29 2.16 -6.00 -20.61
CA VAL A 29 2.31 -6.39 -19.21
C VAL A 29 1.40 -5.45 -18.41
N ARG A 30 0.35 -6.02 -17.80
CA ARG A 30 -0.46 -5.30 -16.83
C ARG A 30 0.40 -5.12 -15.59
N ALA A 31 0.90 -3.90 -15.36
CA ALA A 31 1.51 -3.56 -14.08
C ALA A 31 0.44 -3.70 -12.99
N GLU A 32 0.52 -4.76 -12.19
CA GLU A 32 -0.29 -4.85 -10.99
C GLU A 32 0.19 -3.77 -10.01
N LYS A 33 -0.75 -2.99 -9.48
CA LYS A 33 -0.44 -1.97 -8.48
C LYS A 33 -0.12 -2.69 -7.17
N ILE A 34 1.13 -3.08 -6.99
CA ILE A 34 1.61 -3.83 -5.82
C ILE A 34 1.46 -2.99 -4.53
N TYR A 35 1.48 -1.66 -4.64
CA TYR A 35 1.31 -0.74 -3.52
C TYR A 35 0.08 0.16 -3.72
N SER A 36 -0.92 -0.01 -2.86
CA SER A 36 -2.17 0.78 -2.90
C SER A 36 -2.66 1.11 -1.49
N PRO A 37 -2.09 2.14 -0.85
CA PRO A 37 -2.47 2.53 0.50
C PRO A 37 -3.94 2.97 0.58
N VAL A 38 -4.55 2.79 1.76
CA VAL A 38 -5.97 3.03 1.99
C VAL A 38 -6.22 4.53 2.24
N PRO A 39 -7.13 5.19 1.51
CA PRO A 39 -7.47 6.58 1.81
C PRO A 39 -8.11 6.73 3.20
N LEU A 40 -7.55 7.60 4.04
CA LEU A 40 -8.13 7.99 5.32
C LEU A 40 -9.04 9.21 5.17
N ILE A 41 -10.11 9.22 5.94
CA ILE A 41 -11.03 10.36 6.04
C ILE A 41 -10.72 11.10 7.33
N LEU A 42 -10.45 12.39 7.23
CA LEU A 42 -10.20 13.27 8.38
C LEU A 42 -11.34 13.17 9.42
N ASN A 43 -10.96 13.14 10.69
CA ASN A 43 -11.83 13.10 11.86
C ASN A 43 -12.73 11.85 11.99
N LYS A 44 -12.54 10.85 11.12
CA LYS A 44 -13.25 9.57 11.20
C LYS A 44 -12.33 8.50 11.77
N GLU A 45 -12.81 7.82 12.81
CA GLU A 45 -12.15 6.61 13.30
C GLU A 45 -12.46 5.44 12.37
N ILE A 46 -11.44 4.66 12.04
CA ILE A 46 -11.57 3.41 11.30
C ILE A 46 -11.21 2.24 12.21
N ASN A 47 -11.76 1.07 11.89
CA ASN A 47 -11.35 -0.21 12.46
C ASN A 47 -10.70 -1.01 11.34
N ASP A 48 -9.52 -1.57 11.59
CA ASP A 48 -8.80 -2.38 10.60
C ASP A 48 -8.01 -3.51 11.28
N THR A 49 -7.29 -4.32 10.51
CA THR A 49 -6.47 -5.42 11.01
C THR A 49 -5.11 -5.43 10.32
N LEU A 50 -4.03 -5.47 11.10
CA LEU A 50 -2.67 -5.67 10.62
C LEU A 50 -2.41 -7.17 10.51
N THR A 51 -1.99 -7.62 9.33
CA THR A 51 -1.86 -9.03 8.98
C THR A 51 -0.56 -9.32 8.25
N ASP A 52 -0.25 -10.60 8.09
CA ASP A 52 0.90 -11.10 7.34
C ASP A 52 0.85 -10.86 5.82
N LYS A 53 -0.27 -10.35 5.32
CA LYS A 53 -0.46 -9.95 3.91
C LYS A 53 -0.18 -8.47 3.68
N ASP A 54 0.07 -7.71 4.74
CA ASP A 54 0.43 -6.30 4.65
C ASP A 54 1.93 -6.15 4.30
N ILE A 55 2.43 -4.92 4.25
CA ILE A 55 3.76 -4.59 3.73
C ILE A 55 4.83 -5.21 4.65
N PRO A 56 5.67 -6.14 4.19
CA PRO A 56 6.73 -6.69 5.02
C PRO A 56 7.75 -5.59 5.36
N THR A 57 8.12 -5.47 6.63
CA THR A 57 9.10 -4.46 7.09
C THR A 57 10.54 -4.85 6.81
N GLY A 58 10.80 -6.13 6.51
CA GLY A 58 12.15 -6.69 6.39
C GLY A 58 12.73 -7.20 7.73
N GLU A 59 12.04 -6.92 8.84
CA GLU A 59 12.44 -7.30 10.20
C GLU A 59 11.46 -8.34 10.80
N GLY A 60 10.81 -9.12 9.94
CA GLY A 60 9.80 -10.11 10.33
C GLY A 60 8.37 -9.55 10.52
N GLY A 61 8.24 -8.24 10.72
CA GLY A 61 6.95 -7.57 10.93
C GLY A 61 6.25 -7.12 9.65
N PHE A 62 5.06 -6.54 9.85
CA PHE A 62 4.21 -6.00 8.78
C PHE A 62 3.82 -4.55 9.07
N ALA A 63 3.55 -3.81 8.00
CA ALA A 63 3.12 -2.42 8.06
C ALA A 63 1.94 -2.19 7.11
N ARG A 64 1.02 -1.31 7.50
CA ARG A 64 -0.13 -0.93 6.69
C ARG A 64 -0.16 0.57 6.51
N ASP A 65 -0.23 0.99 5.25
CA ASP A 65 -0.14 2.39 4.86
C ASP A 65 -1.50 2.96 4.50
N TYR A 66 -1.72 4.18 4.96
CA TYR A 66 -2.90 4.97 4.71
C TYR A 66 -2.51 6.31 4.09
N THR A 67 -3.29 6.81 3.14
CA THR A 67 -3.03 8.13 2.53
C THR A 67 -4.02 9.18 2.97
N VAL A 68 -3.53 10.40 3.13
CA VAL A 68 -4.34 11.59 3.37
C VAL A 68 -3.73 12.80 2.67
N ASP A 69 -4.56 13.74 2.24
CA ASP A 69 -4.11 15.05 1.79
C ASP A 69 -4.15 16.02 2.98
N LEU A 70 -3.02 16.65 3.28
CA LEU A 70 -2.87 17.63 4.36
C LEU A 70 -2.40 18.97 3.80
N ASP A 71 -2.76 20.04 4.49
CA ASP A 71 -2.44 21.40 4.08
C ASP A 71 -1.28 21.95 4.92
N LYS A 72 -0.46 22.82 4.32
CA LYS A 72 0.53 23.61 5.04
C LYS A 72 -0.13 24.27 6.26
N ASP A 73 0.59 24.25 7.38
CA ASP A 73 0.19 24.76 8.69
C ASP A 73 -0.92 23.98 9.40
N ASP A 74 -1.39 22.86 8.84
CA ASP A 74 -2.18 21.90 9.61
C ASP A 74 -1.41 21.45 10.86
N GLN A 75 -2.12 21.40 11.99
CA GLN A 75 -1.70 20.66 13.16
C GLN A 75 -2.56 19.40 13.25
N VAL A 76 -1.93 18.23 13.33
CA VAL A 76 -2.64 16.96 13.32
C VAL A 76 -2.30 16.13 14.55
N ALA A 77 -3.28 15.35 15.00
CA ALA A 77 -3.11 14.27 15.96
C ALA A 77 -3.53 12.95 15.30
N ILE A 78 -2.69 11.94 15.39
CA ILE A 78 -2.95 10.58 14.88
C ILE A 78 -2.97 9.65 16.09
N ASP A 79 -4.12 9.01 16.31
CA ASP A 79 -4.39 8.14 17.44
C ASP A 79 -4.52 6.69 16.92
N LEU A 80 -3.66 5.81 17.42
CA LEU A 80 -3.64 4.39 17.12
C LEU A 80 -3.88 3.61 18.41
N LYS A 81 -4.92 2.77 18.42
CA LYS A 81 -5.23 1.91 19.56
C LYS A 81 -5.27 0.44 19.17
N SER A 82 -4.64 -0.42 19.97
CA SER A 82 -4.73 -1.86 19.81
C SER A 82 -4.56 -2.60 21.14
N GLU A 83 -5.42 -3.60 21.33
CA GLU A 83 -5.30 -4.59 22.41
C GLU A 83 -4.48 -5.82 21.95
N ASN A 84 -4.01 -5.83 20.70
CA ASN A 84 -3.36 -6.99 20.08
C ASN A 84 -1.86 -6.81 19.86
N PHE A 85 -1.38 -5.57 19.76
CA PHE A 85 0.02 -5.28 19.55
C PHE A 85 0.39 -3.92 20.13
N ASP A 86 1.69 -3.74 20.36
CA ASP A 86 2.28 -2.46 20.72
C ASP A 86 2.45 -1.59 19.47
N GLY A 87 1.78 -0.45 19.44
CA GLY A 87 1.53 0.32 18.22
C GLY A 87 2.66 1.29 17.89
N VAL A 88 3.04 1.36 16.61
CA VAL A 88 3.95 2.39 16.11
C VAL A 88 3.29 3.16 14.98
N LEU A 89 3.30 4.49 15.10
CA LEU A 89 2.83 5.43 14.09
C LEU A 89 4.00 6.13 13.41
N ILE A 90 4.01 6.14 12.09
CA ILE A 90 4.96 6.93 11.30
C ILE A 90 4.18 7.79 10.31
N LEU A 91 4.42 9.10 10.34
CA LEU A 91 3.96 10.02 9.32
C LEU A 91 5.07 10.22 8.30
N LEU A 92 4.81 9.89 7.04
CA LEU A 92 5.74 10.02 5.93
C LEU A 92 5.24 11.10 4.95
N ALA A 93 6.18 11.85 4.37
CA ALA A 93 5.91 12.73 3.24
C ALA A 93 5.75 11.91 1.93
N ALA A 94 5.33 12.58 0.85
CA ALA A 94 5.10 11.93 -0.45
C ALA A 94 6.34 11.24 -1.05
N ASP A 95 7.54 11.70 -0.69
CA ASP A 95 8.81 11.13 -1.11
C ASP A 95 9.28 9.95 -0.23
N GLY A 96 8.51 9.61 0.80
CA GLY A 96 8.81 8.54 1.75
C GLY A 96 9.71 8.95 2.91
N SER A 97 10.11 10.23 3.02
CA SER A 97 10.85 10.72 4.18
C SER A 97 9.96 10.76 5.44
N THR A 98 10.55 10.44 6.59
CA THR A 98 9.86 10.50 7.88
C THR A 98 9.68 11.94 8.32
N VAL A 99 8.43 12.32 8.56
CA VAL A 99 8.02 13.61 9.14
C VAL A 99 8.01 13.52 10.67
N ALA A 100 7.45 12.43 11.19
CA ALA A 100 7.38 12.15 12.62
C ALA A 100 7.14 10.65 12.84
N GLU A 101 7.55 10.14 14.00
CA GLU A 101 7.29 8.78 14.47
C GLU A 101 7.03 8.80 15.98
N ASN A 102 6.16 7.93 16.46
CA ASN A 102 5.88 7.76 17.87
C ASN A 102 5.23 6.39 18.14
N ASP A 103 5.67 5.72 19.19
CA ASP A 103 5.19 4.42 19.68
C ASP A 103 4.47 4.50 21.04
N ASP A 104 4.57 5.62 21.76
CA ASP A 104 3.98 5.76 23.09
C ASP A 104 2.63 6.51 23.13
N GLY A 105 1.81 6.15 24.11
CA GLY A 105 0.55 6.82 24.45
C GLY A 105 0.71 7.68 25.71
N PRO A 106 -0.20 8.66 25.96
CA PRO A 106 -0.13 9.50 27.15
C PRO A 106 -0.38 8.73 28.47
N ASP A 107 -0.91 7.50 28.39
CA ASP A 107 -1.19 6.61 29.51
C ASP A 107 -0.05 5.61 29.79
N GLY A 108 1.01 5.60 28.97
CA GLY A 108 2.12 4.64 29.08
C GLY A 108 1.73 3.20 28.72
N GLY A 109 0.61 3.01 28.01
CA GLY A 109 0.20 1.73 27.46
C GLY A 109 0.84 1.44 26.09
N THR A 110 0.26 0.47 25.38
CA THR A 110 0.70 -0.02 24.06
C THR A 110 0.08 0.73 22.87
N ASN A 111 -0.63 1.82 23.15
CA ASN A 111 -1.28 2.66 22.13
C ASN A 111 -0.32 3.79 21.74
N ALA A 112 -0.42 4.31 20.52
CA ALA A 112 0.44 5.40 20.07
C ALA A 112 -0.37 6.67 19.77
N LEU A 113 0.18 7.83 20.14
CA LEU A 113 -0.38 9.14 19.83
C LEU A 113 0.68 10.08 19.23
N LEU A 114 0.56 10.34 17.93
CA LEU A 114 1.49 11.20 17.19
C LEU A 114 0.91 12.58 16.95
N PHE A 115 1.68 13.63 17.27
CA PHE A 115 1.38 15.01 16.91
C PHE A 115 2.36 15.53 15.86
N ALA A 116 1.86 16.21 14.83
CA ALA A 116 2.70 16.81 13.80
C ALA A 116 2.16 18.16 13.33
N ARG A 117 3.09 19.06 12.95
CA ARG A 117 2.80 20.27 12.19
C ARG A 117 3.23 20.05 10.75
N ILE A 118 2.32 20.32 9.82
CA ILE A 118 2.54 20.14 8.40
C ILE A 118 3.20 21.39 7.81
N THR A 119 4.35 21.22 7.18
CA THR A 119 5.16 22.33 6.65
C THR A 119 4.87 22.63 5.18
N GLU A 120 4.32 21.66 4.44
CA GLU A 120 4.02 21.72 3.01
C GLU A 120 2.67 21.06 2.72
N SER A 121 1.87 21.65 1.84
CA SER A 121 0.62 21.00 1.40
C SER A 121 0.94 19.82 0.49
N GLY A 122 0.26 18.71 0.67
CA GLY A 122 0.42 17.57 -0.20
C GLY A 122 -0.14 16.27 0.36
N LYS A 123 0.22 15.19 -0.31
CA LYS A 123 -0.13 13.83 0.11
C LYS A 123 0.85 13.34 1.16
N TYR A 124 0.31 12.82 2.25
CA TYR A 124 1.04 12.16 3.31
C TYR A 124 0.63 10.70 3.43
N ILE A 125 1.52 9.90 4.01
CA ILE A 125 1.27 8.50 4.33
C ILE A 125 1.34 8.34 5.84
N ILE A 126 0.31 7.74 6.43
CA ILE A 126 0.30 7.28 7.81
C ILE A 126 0.56 5.79 7.77
N ARG A 127 1.69 5.36 8.34
CA ARG A 127 2.05 3.96 8.45
C ARG A 127 1.77 3.47 9.87
N VAL A 128 1.05 2.37 9.96
CA VAL A 128 0.80 1.60 11.18
C VAL A 128 1.65 0.33 11.12
N ARG A 129 2.38 0.03 12.19
CA ARG A 129 3.04 -1.27 12.40
C ARG A 129 2.99 -1.65 13.87
N ALA A 130 3.34 -2.90 14.16
CA ALA A 130 3.65 -3.31 15.52
C ALA A 130 5.11 -2.99 15.88
N PHE A 131 5.36 -2.76 17.17
CA PHE A 131 6.70 -2.72 17.73
C PHE A 131 7.27 -4.16 17.78
N GLY A 132 8.52 -4.32 17.33
CA GLY A 132 9.20 -5.62 17.24
C GLY A 132 8.82 -6.46 16.01
N GLU A 133 9.30 -7.70 16.00
CA GLU A 133 9.33 -8.56 14.80
C GLU A 133 8.03 -9.31 14.52
N THR A 134 7.15 -9.47 15.50
CA THR A 134 5.94 -10.29 15.36
C THR A 134 4.76 -9.66 16.08
N GLY A 135 4.02 -8.80 15.40
CA GLY A 135 2.79 -8.21 15.91
C GLY A 135 1.79 -7.93 14.80
N GLY A 136 0.52 -8.15 15.11
CA GLY A 136 -0.60 -8.02 14.19
C GLY A 136 -1.90 -8.27 14.91
N GLY A 137 -3.01 -7.86 14.31
CA GLY A 137 -4.32 -7.91 14.93
C GLY A 137 -5.14 -6.66 14.70
N LYS A 138 -6.25 -6.55 15.42
CA LYS A 138 -7.20 -5.46 15.24
C LYS A 138 -6.66 -4.17 15.85
N PHE A 139 -7.00 -3.07 15.21
CA PHE A 139 -6.71 -1.75 15.74
C PHE A 139 -7.77 -0.73 15.30
N THR A 140 -7.79 0.41 15.99
CA THR A 140 -8.45 1.62 15.51
C THR A 140 -7.41 2.67 15.15
N LEU A 141 -7.72 3.46 14.12
CA LEU A 141 -6.89 4.56 13.66
C LEU A 141 -7.75 5.78 13.43
N LYS A 142 -7.32 6.94 13.93
CA LYS A 142 -8.00 8.20 13.72
C LYS A 142 -7.00 9.33 13.51
N LEU A 143 -7.18 10.06 12.42
CA LEU A 143 -6.49 11.32 12.16
C LEU A 143 -7.43 12.48 12.47
N THR A 144 -6.97 13.42 13.29
CA THR A 144 -7.71 14.62 13.67
C THR A 144 -6.94 15.87 13.28
N ARG A 145 -7.58 16.80 12.56
CA ARG A 145 -7.03 18.15 12.35
C ARG A 145 -7.36 19.00 13.57
N LEU A 146 -6.32 19.42 14.30
CA LEU A 146 -6.45 20.24 15.49
C LEU A 146 -6.78 21.68 15.09
N ARG A 147 -7.71 22.29 15.83
CA ARG A 147 -8.01 23.71 15.70
C ARG A 147 -7.52 24.41 16.96
N ALA A 148 -6.82 25.53 16.78
CA ALA A 148 -6.55 26.41 17.89
C ALA A 148 -7.89 26.89 18.47
N VAL A 149 -8.07 26.72 19.79
CA VAL A 149 -9.17 27.40 20.48
C VAL A 149 -8.67 28.80 20.74
N GLU A 150 -9.22 29.80 20.03
CA GLU A 150 -8.98 31.20 20.37
C GLU A 150 -9.56 31.45 21.77
N GLY A 151 -8.69 31.60 22.77
CA GLY A 151 -9.09 32.01 24.11
C GLY A 151 -9.72 33.39 24.03
N LYS A 152 -10.97 33.53 24.49
CA LYS A 152 -11.53 34.85 24.78
C LYS A 152 -10.81 35.40 26.00
N ASN A 153 -9.98 36.43 25.78
CA ASN A 153 -9.46 37.29 26.84
C ASN A 153 -10.58 38.16 27.44
#